data_AF-A0A151BIU4-F1
#
_entry.id   AF-A0A151BIU4-F1
#
_cell.length_a   1.000
_cell.length_b   1.000
_cell.length_c   1.000
_cell.angle_alpha   90.00
_cell.angle_beta   90.00
_cell.angle_gamma   90.00
#
_symmetry.space_group_name_H-M   'P 1'
#
loop_
_entity.id
_entity.type
_entity.pdbx_description
1 polymer ?
#
loop_
_entity_poly.entity_id
_entity_poly.type
_entity_poly.pdbx_seq_one_letter_code
_entity_poly.pdbx_strand_id
1 'polypeptide(L)'
;RFAVGGERFMGIGMPKPVTLKGGEVVISDGVKLVAVYPYRDSDDSKITERTRSALIIACGVPGISEERLRLAVEESLNLITKFCGGRKLLLP
;
A
#
# COMPACT_ATOMS: atom_id res chain seq x y z
N ARG A 1 9.82 0.12 -6.19
CA ARG A 1 10.93 -0.45 -7.00
C ARG A 1 10.33 -1.30 -8.13
N PHE A 2 11.14 -1.79 -9.06
CA PHE A 2 10.68 -2.84 -9.99
C PHE A 2 10.82 -4.22 -9.35
N ALA A 3 9.93 -5.14 -9.73
CA ALA A 3 10.04 -6.54 -9.38
C ALA A 3 11.21 -7.19 -10.13
N VAL A 4 11.88 -8.10 -9.45
CA VAL A 4 12.82 -9.05 -10.05
C VAL A 4 12.02 -10.28 -10.49
N GLY A 5 12.37 -10.83 -11.65
CA GLY A 5 11.73 -12.05 -12.14
C GLY A 5 11.86 -13.19 -11.14
N GLY A 6 10.76 -13.90 -10.89
CA GLY A 6 10.72 -15.00 -9.92
C GLY A 6 10.22 -14.61 -8.53
N GLU A 7 10.08 -13.32 -8.21
CA GLU A 7 9.47 -12.89 -6.94
C GLU A 7 8.06 -13.46 -6.78
N ARG A 8 7.73 -13.97 -5.58
CA ARG A 8 6.39 -14.48 -5.27
C ARG A 8 5.55 -13.42 -4.59
N PHE A 9 4.30 -13.31 -5.04
CA PHE A 9 3.32 -12.38 -4.48
C PHE A 9 2.02 -13.10 -4.14
N MET A 10 1.56 -12.96 -2.90
CA MET A 10 0.21 -13.36 -2.48
C MET A 10 -0.60 -12.09 -2.20
N GLY A 11 -1.58 -11.81 -3.05
CA GLY A 11 -2.48 -10.69 -2.82
C GLY A 11 -3.67 -11.06 -1.95
N ILE A 12 -4.30 -10.06 -1.33
CA ILE A 12 -5.49 -10.24 -0.49
C ILE A 12 -6.54 -11.05 -1.25
N GLY A 13 -7.06 -12.12 -0.66
CA GLY A 13 -8.13 -12.93 -1.26
C GLY A 13 -7.74 -13.75 -2.50
N MET A 14 -6.44 -13.82 -2.85
CA MET A 14 -5.98 -14.71 -3.91
C MET A 14 -5.97 -16.17 -3.42
N PRO A 15 -6.36 -17.15 -4.26
CA PRO A 15 -6.37 -18.55 -3.86
C PRO A 15 -4.96 -19.17 -3.79
N LYS A 16 -3.97 -18.56 -4.47
CA LYS A 16 -2.59 -19.02 -4.54
C LYS A 16 -1.66 -17.85 -4.90
N PRO A 17 -0.37 -17.90 -4.52
CA PRO A 17 0.56 -16.86 -4.91
C PRO A 17 0.83 -16.91 -6.42
N VAL A 18 1.20 -15.76 -6.98
CA VAL A 18 1.71 -15.63 -8.35
C VAL A 18 3.21 -15.42 -8.33
N THR A 19 3.86 -15.84 -9.42
CA THR A 19 5.27 -15.52 -9.67
C THR A 19 5.32 -14.35 -10.65
N LEU A 20 5.98 -13.27 -10.23
CA LEU A 20 6.16 -12.07 -11.04
C LEU A 20 7.20 -12.33 -12.12
N LYS A 21 7.01 -11.72 -13.29
CA LYS A 21 7.89 -11.89 -14.45
C LYS A 21 9.12 -10.98 -14.37
N GLY A 22 9.04 -9.91 -13.59
CA GLY A 22 10.04 -8.87 -13.50
C GLY A 22 9.62 -7.63 -14.30
N GLY A 23 9.99 -6.45 -13.79
CA GLY A 23 9.62 -5.15 -14.38
C GLY A 23 8.26 -4.60 -13.93
N GLU A 24 7.47 -5.36 -13.18
CA GLU A 24 6.26 -4.82 -12.54
C GLU A 24 6.64 -3.78 -11.46
N VAL A 25 5.84 -2.73 -11.30
CA VAL A 25 6.05 -1.77 -10.21
C VAL A 25 5.54 -2.37 -8.91
N VAL A 26 6.39 -2.40 -7.89
CA VAL A 26 6.05 -2.97 -6.58
C VAL A 26 6.43 -2.04 -5.43
N ILE A 27 5.65 -2.13 -4.37
CA ILE A 27 5.95 -1.56 -3.05
C ILE A 27 6.51 -2.69 -2.19
N SER A 28 7.64 -2.45 -1.55
CA SER A 28 8.35 -3.45 -0.74
C SER A 28 8.93 -2.77 0.49
N ASP A 29 8.89 -3.49 1.62
CA ASP A 29 9.52 -3.08 2.88
C ASP A 29 10.99 -3.53 2.98
N GLY A 30 11.54 -4.10 1.89
CA GLY A 30 12.89 -4.68 1.83
C GLY A 30 12.97 -6.16 2.20
N VAL A 31 11.91 -6.74 2.79
CA VAL A 31 11.82 -8.17 3.12
C VAL A 31 10.77 -8.86 2.27
N LYS A 32 9.61 -8.23 2.09
CA LYS A 32 8.45 -8.74 1.35
C LYS A 32 7.86 -7.67 0.44
N LEU A 33 6.95 -8.12 -0.43
CA LEU A 33 6.10 -7.25 -1.22
C LEU A 33 4.87 -6.85 -0.42
N VAL A 34 4.61 -5.54 -0.37
CA VAL A 34 3.44 -4.92 0.26
C VAL A 34 2.32 -4.74 -0.78
N ALA A 35 2.68 -4.43 -2.03
CA ALA A 35 1.71 -4.32 -3.13
C ALA A 35 2.39 -4.49 -4.48
N VAL A 36 1.64 -4.96 -5.46
CA VAL A 36 1.94 -4.81 -6.89
C VAL A 36 1.10 -3.66 -7.41
N TYR A 37 1.73 -2.57 -7.85
CA TYR A 37 1.04 -1.35 -8.27
C TYR A 37 0.83 -1.33 -9.79
N PRO A 38 -0.37 -0.95 -10.29
CA PRO A 38 -1.62 -0.63 -9.60
C PRO A 38 -2.59 -1.82 -9.61
N TYR A 39 -2.13 -3.00 -9.19
CA TYR A 39 -2.89 -4.24 -9.31
C TYR A 39 -3.55 -4.68 -8.00
N ARG A 40 -2.77 -4.93 -6.94
CA ARG A 40 -3.28 -5.54 -5.71
C ARG A 40 -2.32 -5.38 -4.52
N ASP A 41 -2.90 -5.27 -3.33
CA ASP A 41 -2.18 -5.27 -2.04
C ASP A 41 -1.91 -6.70 -1.55
N SER A 42 -0.81 -6.86 -0.83
CA SER A 42 -0.35 -8.14 -0.28
C SER A 42 -1.25 -8.62 0.86
N ASP A 43 -1.51 -9.93 0.88
CA ASP A 43 -2.25 -10.56 1.98
C ASP A 43 -1.49 -10.46 3.31
N ASP A 44 -0.15 -10.46 3.25
CA ASP A 44 0.73 -10.43 4.42
C ASP A 44 0.70 -9.08 5.17
N SER A 45 0.43 -7.97 4.47
CA SER A 45 0.47 -6.61 5.03
C SER A 45 -0.91 -5.97 5.22
N LYS A 46 -1.99 -6.75 5.08
CA LYS A 46 -3.37 -6.24 5.18
C LYS A 46 -3.72 -5.80 6.60
N ILE A 47 -4.65 -4.86 6.71
CA ILE A 47 -5.26 -4.48 7.98
C ILE A 47 -6.10 -5.65 8.51
N THR A 48 -5.99 -5.94 9.80
CA THR A 48 -6.77 -6.95 10.51
C THR A 48 -7.31 -6.38 11.82
N GLU A 49 -8.18 -7.10 12.52
CA GLU A 49 -8.66 -6.71 13.85
C GLU A 49 -7.55 -6.56 14.90
N ARG A 50 -6.39 -7.17 14.66
CA ARG A 50 -5.20 -7.07 15.52
C ARG A 50 -4.34 -5.84 15.22
N THR A 51 -4.60 -5.14 14.11
CA THR A 51 -3.82 -3.97 13.74
C THR A 51 -3.99 -2.85 14.78
N ARG A 52 -2.88 -2.21 15.15
CA ARG A 52 -2.85 -1.08 16.10
C ARG A 52 -2.18 0.17 15.53
N SER A 53 -1.49 0.04 14.41
CA SER A 53 -0.88 1.13 13.66
C SER A 53 -0.94 0.79 12.19
N ALA A 54 -1.18 1.80 11.36
CA ALA A 54 -1.31 1.66 9.92
C ALA A 54 -0.46 2.73 9.23
N LEU A 55 0.12 2.37 8.09
CA LEU A 55 0.77 3.29 7.18
C LEU A 55 -0.14 3.53 5.98
N ILE A 56 -0.43 4.80 5.67
CA ILE A 56 -1.20 5.18 4.48
C ILE A 56 -0.21 5.60 3.41
N ILE A 57 -0.30 4.99 2.23
CA ILE A 57 0.54 5.31 1.09
C ILE A 57 -0.38 5.79 -0.03
N ALA A 58 -0.17 7.01 -0.52
CA ALA A 58 -0.81 7.51 -1.73
C ALA A 58 0.18 7.45 -2.89
N CYS A 59 -0.19 6.73 -3.95
CA CYS A 59 0.62 6.60 -5.16
C CYS A 59 0.02 7.46 -6.28
N GLY A 60 0.85 8.32 -6.88
CA GLY A 60 0.47 9.13 -8.02
C GLY A 60 0.39 8.34 -9.33
N VAL A 61 -0.42 8.86 -10.26
CA VAL A 61 -0.43 8.50 -11.68
C VAL A 61 -0.34 9.77 -12.52
N PRO A 62 0.07 9.70 -13.80
CA PRO A 62 0.06 10.86 -14.69
C PRO A 62 -1.30 11.57 -14.69
N GLY A 63 -1.27 12.90 -14.60
CA GLY A 63 -2.47 13.75 -14.56
C GLY A 63 -3.04 14.02 -13.16
N ILE A 64 -2.47 13.43 -12.10
CA ILE A 64 -2.81 13.75 -10.70
C ILE A 64 -1.69 14.55 -10.07
N SER A 65 -2.00 15.74 -9.54
CA SER A 65 -1.01 16.58 -8.87
C SER A 65 -0.61 16.02 -7.51
N GLU A 66 0.61 16.32 -7.09
CA GLU A 66 1.11 15.98 -5.75
C GLU A 66 0.26 16.59 -4.64
N GLU A 67 -0.21 17.83 -4.84
CA GLU A 67 -1.14 18.49 -3.93
C GLU A 67 -2.43 17.67 -3.72
N ARG A 68 -3.01 17.11 -4.80
CA ARG A 68 -4.18 16.25 -4.69
C ARG A 68 -3.90 14.96 -3.91
N LEU A 69 -2.72 14.37 -4.09
CA LEU A 69 -2.30 13.19 -3.32
C LEU A 69 -2.16 13.53 -1.83
N ARG A 70 -1.52 14.65 -1.52
CA ARG A 70 -1.36 15.13 -0.14
C ARG A 70 -2.71 15.39 0.52
N LEU A 71 -3.62 16.09 -0.17
CA LEU A 71 -4.97 16.34 0.34
C LEU A 71 -5.74 15.04 0.57
N ALA A 72 -5.59 14.05 -0.31
CA ALA A 72 -6.22 12.74 -0.14
C ALA A 72 -5.68 11.98 1.09
N VAL A 73 -4.37 12.03 1.35
CA VAL A 73 -3.77 11.45 2.57
C VAL A 73 -4.28 12.18 3.81
N GLU A 74 -4.29 13.51 3.80
CA GLU A 74 -4.75 14.31 4.92
C GLU A 74 -6.21 14.03 5.27
N GLU A 75 -7.08 13.97 4.25
CA GLU A 75 -8.49 13.65 4.44
C GLU A 75 -8.70 12.22 4.94
N SER A 76 -7.93 11.26 4.42
CA SER A 76 -7.96 9.87 4.91
C SER A 76 -7.57 9.79 6.38
N LEU A 77 -6.49 10.48 6.79
CA LEU A 77 -6.06 10.55 8.19
C LEU A 77 -7.11 11.22 9.08
N ASN A 78 -7.79 12.27 8.60
CA ASN A 78 -8.88 12.94 9.31
C ASN A 78 -10.04 11.97 9.57
N LEU A 79 -10.50 11.28 8.53
CA LEU A 79 -11.60 10.33 8.62
C LEU A 79 -11.25 9.16 9.55
N ILE A 80 -10.08 8.56 9.37
CA ILE A 80 -9.62 7.44 10.23
C ILE A 80 -9.52 7.91 11.68
N THR A 81 -8.91 9.06 11.95
CA THR A 81 -8.77 9.54 13.34
C THR A 81 -10.14 9.86 13.95
N LYS A 82 -11.06 10.42 13.17
CA LYS A 82 -12.43 10.75 13.63
C LYS A 82 -13.23 9.51 14.01
N PHE A 83 -13.18 8.45 13.21
CA PHE A 83 -14.04 7.28 13.38
C PHE A 83 -13.37 6.10 14.09
N CYS A 84 -12.05 5.99 14.03
CA CYS A 84 -11.27 4.91 14.64
C CYS A 84 -10.39 5.39 15.81
N GLY A 85 -10.27 6.71 16.03
CA GLY A 85 -9.36 7.28 17.03
C GLY A 85 -7.88 7.21 16.62
N GLY A 86 -6.99 7.33 17.60
CA GLY A 86 -5.53 7.24 17.40
C GLY A 86 -4.84 8.59 17.18
N ARG A 87 -3.55 8.53 16.84
CA ARG A 87 -2.72 9.71 16.51
C ARG A 87 -2.28 9.63 15.07
N LYS A 88 -2.56 10.66 14.27
CA LYS A 88 -2.05 10.80 12.91
C LYS A 88 -0.68 11.47 12.90
N LEU A 89 0.20 11.00 12.03
CA LEU A 89 1.46 11.63 11.69
C LEU A 89 1.52 11.72 10.16
N LEU A 90 1.72 12.92 9.64
CA LEU A 90 1.98 13.12 8.22
C LEU A 90 3.49 13.16 8.04
N LEU A 91 4.02 12.20 7.29
CA LEU A 91 5.44 12.18 6.93
C LEU A 91 5.65 13.08 5.70
N PRO A 92 6.77 13.82 5.66
CA PRO A 92 7.15 14.64 4.50
C PRO A 92 7.45 13.78 3.27
#